data_AF-A0A6S7GJ05-F1
#
_entry.id   AF-A0A6S7GJ05-F1
#
_cell.length_a   1.000
_cell.length_b   1.000
_cell.length_c   1.000
_cell.angle_alpha   90.00
_cell.angle_beta   90.00
_cell.angle_gamma   90.00
#
_symmetry.space_group_name_H-M   'P 1'
#
loop_
_entity.id
_entity.type
_entity.pdbx_description
1 polymer ?
#
loop_
_entity_poly.entity_id
_entity_poly.type
_entity_poly.pdbx_seq_one_letter_code
_entity_poly.pdbx_strand_id
1 'polypeptide(L)'
;MKDAVSNILEQFNNHFGKYPKFTQFDQGTEFYNKDVKSLLNKHNIEFFSTYSDKKAAVVERFNRTLKALMWKYFYSASTYKWLDVLQDLTDNYNSSVNRSIKTTPDSVNESNWTEVWKTLFSHNLGKPSEPKFAVGESVRISKYKSVFTKGYEANFTE
;
A
#
# COMPACT_ATOMS: atom_id res chain seq x y z
N MET A 1 -1.97 0.40 20.72
CA MET A 1 -1.56 0.25 19.31
C MET A 1 -1.38 -1.22 18.92
N LYS A 2 -0.60 -1.99 19.69
CA LYS A 2 -0.53 -3.46 19.55
C LYS A 2 -1.91 -4.10 19.41
N ASP A 3 -2.84 -3.73 20.28
CA ASP A 3 -4.20 -4.28 20.28
C ASP A 3 -4.99 -3.89 19.03
N ALA A 4 -4.80 -2.67 18.52
CA ALA A 4 -5.42 -2.24 17.27
C ALA A 4 -4.88 -3.03 16.07
N VAL A 5 -3.55 -3.21 15.98
CA VAL A 5 -2.93 -4.01 14.91
C VAL A 5 -3.34 -5.48 15.04
N SER A 6 -3.42 -6.03 16.25
CA SER A 6 -3.91 -7.39 16.51
C SER A 6 -5.35 -7.55 16.02
N ASN A 7 -6.24 -6.65 16.41
CA ASN A 7 -7.64 -6.66 15.98
C ASN A 7 -7.76 -6.58 14.44
N ILE A 8 -6.95 -5.75 13.79
CA ILE A 8 -6.95 -5.64 12.33
C ILE A 8 -6.47 -6.94 11.67
N LEU A 9 -5.39 -7.56 12.19
CA LEU A 9 -4.89 -8.83 11.65
C LEU A 9 -5.91 -9.97 11.84
N GLU A 10 -6.59 -10.01 12.98
CA GLU A 10 -7.67 -10.97 13.25
C GLU A 10 -8.85 -10.76 12.31
N GLN A 11 -9.31 -9.52 12.12
CA GLN A 11 -10.36 -9.19 11.16
C GLN A 11 -9.95 -9.56 9.73
N PHE A 12 -8.70 -9.30 9.36
CA PHE A 12 -8.18 -9.68 8.05
C PHE A 12 -8.21 -11.19 7.84
N ASN A 13 -7.75 -11.96 8.84
CA ASN A 13 -7.79 -13.41 8.78
C ASN A 13 -9.23 -13.96 8.75
N ASN A 14 -10.16 -13.35 9.48
CA ASN A 14 -11.57 -13.74 9.46
C ASN A 14 -12.22 -13.48 8.10
N HIS A 15 -11.84 -12.39 7.43
CA HIS A 15 -12.40 -12.02 6.13
C HIS A 15 -11.77 -12.81 4.96
N PHE A 16 -10.44 -12.96 4.94
CA PHE A 16 -9.71 -13.58 3.82
C PHE A 16 -9.32 -15.04 4.08
N GLY A 17 -9.56 -15.58 5.27
CA GLY A 17 -9.19 -16.93 5.67
C GLY A 17 -7.68 -17.16 5.86
N LYS A 18 -6.86 -16.10 5.74
CA LYS A 18 -5.40 -16.18 5.86
C LYS A 18 -4.77 -14.85 6.24
N TYR A 19 -3.59 -14.93 6.85
CA TYR A 19 -2.73 -13.77 7.08
C TYR A 19 -1.96 -13.38 5.80
N PRO A 20 -1.67 -12.08 5.61
CA PRO A 20 -0.81 -11.64 4.52
C PRO A 20 0.63 -12.11 4.75
N LYS A 21 1.33 -12.51 3.69
CA LYS A 21 2.75 -12.88 3.78
C LYS A 21 3.66 -11.66 3.97
N PHE A 22 3.32 -10.57 3.29
CA PHE A 22 4.08 -9.33 3.28
C PHE A 22 3.19 -8.15 3.62
N THR A 23 3.70 -7.22 4.43
CA THR A 23 3.04 -5.96 4.75
C THR A 23 4.01 -4.80 4.57
N GLN A 24 3.50 -3.69 4.03
CA GLN A 24 4.28 -2.48 3.87
C GLN A 24 3.75 -1.42 4.83
N PHE A 25 4.62 -0.89 5.68
CA PHE A 25 4.32 0.24 6.55
C PHE A 25 5.12 1.48 6.14
N ASP A 26 4.64 2.63 6.55
CA ASP A 26 5.46 3.84 6.54
C ASP A 26 6.46 3.81 7.71
N GLN A 27 7.42 4.72 7.71
CA GLN A 27 8.49 4.84 8.72
C GLN A 27 8.01 5.43 10.05
N GLY A 28 6.70 5.39 10.30
CA GLY A 28 6.13 5.73 11.60
C GLY A 28 6.72 4.82 12.67
N THR A 29 7.38 5.41 13.66
CA THR A 29 8.03 4.70 14.77
C THR A 29 7.10 3.72 15.49
N GLU A 30 5.81 4.00 15.43
CA GLU A 30 4.76 3.25 16.06
C GLU A 30 4.57 1.84 15.47
N PHE A 31 4.93 1.63 14.19
CA PHE A 31 4.94 0.32 13.54
C PHE A 31 6.23 -0.48 13.80
N TYR A 32 7.28 0.17 14.30
CA TYR A 32 8.59 -0.45 14.57
C TYR A 32 8.80 -0.84 16.05
N ASN A 33 7.76 -0.71 16.88
CA ASN A 33 7.86 -1.09 18.27
C ASN A 33 8.02 -2.62 18.43
N LYS A 34 8.54 -3.03 19.60
CA LYS A 34 8.82 -4.44 19.90
C LYS A 34 7.55 -5.31 19.86
N ASP A 35 6.43 -4.74 20.29
CA ASP A 35 5.15 -5.44 20.37
C ASP A 35 4.57 -5.80 19.01
N VAL A 36 4.52 -4.85 18.08
CA VAL A 36 4.06 -5.01 16.70
C VAL A 36 4.98 -5.97 15.96
N LYS A 37 6.30 -5.80 16.11
CA LYS A 37 7.27 -6.74 15.53
C LYS A 37 7.08 -8.17 16.03
N SER A 38 6.88 -8.35 17.33
CA SER A 38 6.62 -9.68 17.91
C SER A 38 5.30 -10.28 17.42
N LEU A 39 4.26 -9.45 17.24
CA LEU A 39 2.96 -9.87 16.73
C LEU A 39 3.07 -10.34 15.27
N LEU A 40 3.72 -9.57 14.41
CA LEU A 40 3.91 -9.92 12.99
C LEU A 40 4.75 -11.20 12.85
N ASN A 41 5.82 -11.34 13.63
CA ASN A 41 6.63 -12.56 13.67
C ASN A 41 5.83 -13.79 14.12
N LYS A 42 4.93 -13.64 15.10
CA LYS A 42 4.05 -14.74 15.57
C LYS A 42 3.19 -15.30 14.45
N HIS A 43 2.72 -14.44 13.54
CA HIS A 43 1.89 -14.81 12.39
C HIS A 43 2.71 -15.06 11.10
N ASN A 44 4.04 -15.09 11.19
CA ASN A 44 4.96 -15.24 10.07
C ASN A 44 4.73 -14.21 8.94
N ILE A 45 4.48 -12.96 9.34
CA ILE A 45 4.24 -11.83 8.45
C ILE A 45 5.54 -11.04 8.34
N GLU A 46 6.10 -10.96 7.14
CA GLU A 46 7.24 -10.10 6.86
C GLU A 46 6.77 -8.67 6.65
N PHE A 47 7.41 -7.70 7.30
CA PHE A 47 7.10 -6.28 7.09
C PHE A 47 8.32 -5.50 6.63
N PHE A 48 8.08 -4.51 5.77
CA PHE A 48 9.13 -3.65 5.26
C PHE A 48 8.63 -2.21 5.07
N SER A 49 9.58 -1.28 5.01
CA SER A 49 9.36 0.07 4.51
C SER A 49 10.25 0.32 3.31
N THR A 50 9.69 0.90 2.25
CA THR A 50 10.52 1.45 1.17
C THR A 50 11.11 2.80 1.64
N TYR A 51 12.01 3.44 0.90
CA TYR A 51 12.57 4.78 1.23
C TYR A 51 12.07 5.90 0.31
N SER A 52 11.20 5.61 -0.66
CA SER A 52 10.63 6.59 -1.61
C SER A 52 9.34 7.25 -1.14
N ASP A 53 9.16 8.54 -1.41
CA ASP A 53 7.92 9.30 -1.17
C ASP A 53 6.67 8.71 -1.83
N LYS A 54 6.81 7.81 -2.82
CA LYS A 54 5.69 7.14 -3.51
C LYS A 54 5.21 5.85 -2.83
N LYS A 55 5.76 5.55 -1.64
CA LYS A 55 5.51 4.35 -0.82
C LYS A 55 4.05 3.97 -0.64
N ALA A 56 3.20 4.96 -0.38
CA ALA A 56 1.83 4.73 0.06
C ALA A 56 0.80 5.02 -1.05
N ALA A 57 1.23 5.19 -2.30
CA ALA A 57 0.38 5.69 -3.38
C ALA A 57 -0.93 4.90 -3.59
N VAL A 58 -0.91 3.59 -3.34
CA VAL A 58 -2.12 2.73 -3.40
C VAL A 58 -3.10 3.08 -2.28
N VAL A 59 -2.61 3.12 -1.03
CA VAL A 59 -3.41 3.48 0.16
C VAL A 59 -3.89 4.92 0.08
N GLU A 60 -3.05 5.86 -0.36
CA GLU A 60 -3.41 7.26 -0.58
C GLU A 60 -4.53 7.41 -1.61
N ARG A 61 -4.46 6.65 -2.71
CA ARG A 61 -5.51 6.64 -3.73
C ARG A 61 -6.82 6.09 -3.19
N PHE A 62 -6.77 5.04 -2.38
CA PHE A 62 -7.95 4.54 -1.67
C PHE A 62 -8.53 5.61 -0.74
N ASN A 63 -7.71 6.20 0.14
CA ASN A 63 -8.12 7.25 1.08
C ASN A 63 -8.77 8.45 0.38
N ARG A 64 -8.22 8.88 -0.75
CA ARG A 64 -8.82 9.95 -1.58
C ARG A 64 -10.19 9.56 -2.11
N THR A 65 -10.36 8.31 -2.54
CA THR A 65 -11.63 7.80 -3.10
C THR A 65 -12.68 7.69 -1.99
N LEU A 66 -12.34 7.10 -0.85
CA LEU A 66 -13.22 6.99 0.30
C LEU A 66 -13.66 8.39 0.79
N LYS A 67 -12.73 9.33 0.94
CA LYS A 67 -13.08 10.72 1.30
C LYS A 67 -14.03 11.36 0.29
N ALA A 68 -13.83 11.14 -1.01
CA ALA A 68 -14.74 11.68 -2.03
C ALA A 68 -16.15 11.08 -1.91
N LEU A 69 -16.28 9.79 -1.61
CA LEU A 69 -17.57 9.15 -1.36
C LEU A 69 -18.23 9.70 -0.09
N MET A 70 -17.47 9.83 1.01
CA MET A 70 -17.96 10.44 2.25
C MET A 70 -18.47 11.87 2.03
N TRP A 71 -17.74 12.70 1.26
CA TRP A 71 -18.16 14.08 0.99
C TRP A 71 -19.44 14.18 0.18
N LYS A 72 -19.69 13.25 -0.75
CA LYS A 72 -20.97 13.18 -1.46
C LYS A 72 -22.11 12.88 -0.48
N TYR A 73 -21.90 11.92 0.42
CA TYR A 73 -22.86 11.59 1.46
C TYR A 73 -23.13 12.78 2.40
N PHE A 74 -22.08 13.47 2.86
CA PHE A 74 -22.20 14.62 3.75
C PHE A 74 -23.06 15.73 3.13
N TYR A 75 -22.86 15.99 1.85
CA TYR A 75 -23.66 16.97 1.12
C TYR A 75 -25.12 16.52 0.98
N SER A 76 -25.38 15.26 0.60
CA SER A 76 -26.76 14.77 0.41
C SER A 76 -27.55 14.65 1.71
N ALA A 77 -26.90 14.22 2.78
CA ALA A 77 -27.55 13.93 4.07
C ALA A 77 -27.46 15.09 5.07
N SER A 78 -26.78 16.19 4.71
CA SER A 78 -26.56 17.36 5.57
C SER A 78 -26.02 17.00 6.97
N THR A 79 -25.13 16.00 7.04
CA THR A 79 -24.56 15.48 8.28
C THR A 79 -23.10 15.12 8.10
N TYR A 80 -22.33 15.18 9.17
CA TYR A 80 -20.95 14.67 9.21
C TYR A 80 -20.84 13.33 9.95
N LYS A 81 -21.97 12.71 10.34
CA LYS A 81 -21.97 11.37 10.92
C LYS A 81 -21.66 10.35 9.83
N TRP A 82 -20.47 9.76 9.89
CA TRP A 82 -20.01 8.82 8.87
C TRP A 82 -19.90 7.37 9.35
N LEU A 83 -19.84 7.14 10.67
CA LEU A 83 -19.66 5.80 11.24
C LEU A 83 -20.77 4.84 10.80
N ASP A 84 -22.02 5.31 10.81
CA ASP A 84 -23.20 4.51 10.47
C ASP A 84 -23.23 4.09 8.99
N VAL A 85 -22.54 4.83 8.11
CA VAL A 85 -22.52 4.59 6.65
C VAL A 85 -21.17 4.09 6.14
N LEU A 86 -20.17 3.94 7.02
CA LEU A 86 -18.81 3.56 6.61
C LEU A 86 -18.79 2.20 5.89
N GLN A 87 -19.60 1.25 6.39
CA GLN A 87 -19.70 -0.07 5.79
C GLN A 87 -20.30 0.03 4.39
N ASP A 88 -21.43 0.75 4.22
CA ASP A 88 -22.07 0.95 2.91
C ASP A 88 -21.13 1.61 1.89
N LEU A 89 -20.32 2.59 2.33
CA LEU A 89 -19.34 3.24 1.46
C LEU A 89 -18.20 2.29 1.05
N THR A 90 -17.77 1.42 1.97
CA THR A 90 -16.75 0.39 1.70
C THR A 90 -17.28 -0.66 0.73
N ASP A 91 -18.49 -1.15 0.96
CA ASP A 91 -19.14 -2.14 0.09
C ASP A 91 -19.40 -1.56 -1.31
N ASN A 92 -19.78 -0.28 -1.39
CA ASN A 92 -19.90 0.43 -2.66
C ASN A 92 -18.57 0.50 -3.41
N TYR A 93 -17.46 0.79 -2.71
CA TYR A 93 -16.13 0.80 -3.32
C TYR A 93 -15.73 -0.58 -3.82
N ASN A 94 -15.93 -1.62 -3.01
CA ASN A 94 -15.48 -2.98 -3.32
C ASN A 94 -16.32 -3.67 -4.41
N SER A 95 -17.60 -3.30 -4.55
CA SER A 95 -18.49 -3.77 -5.62
C SER A 95 -18.38 -2.95 -6.92
N SER A 96 -17.75 -1.78 -6.88
CA SER A 96 -17.56 -0.93 -8.06
C SER A 96 -16.36 -1.35 -8.90
N VAL A 97 -16.49 -1.27 -10.23
CA VAL A 97 -15.39 -1.60 -11.15
C VAL A 97 -14.24 -0.61 -10.98
N ASN A 98 -13.06 -1.11 -10.63
CA ASN A 98 -11.85 -0.32 -10.52
C ASN A 98 -11.14 -0.23 -11.88
N ARG A 99 -10.93 1.00 -12.37
CA ARG A 99 -10.38 1.28 -13.70
C ARG A 99 -8.98 0.68 -13.94
N SER A 100 -8.17 0.51 -12.90
CA SER A 100 -6.81 -0.02 -13.00
C SER A 100 -6.79 -1.53 -13.14
N ILE A 101 -7.58 -2.25 -12.33
CA ILE A 101 -7.65 -3.72 -12.37
C ILE A 101 -8.70 -4.26 -13.34
N LYS A 102 -9.54 -3.39 -13.93
CA LYS A 102 -10.62 -3.73 -14.89
C LYS A 102 -11.70 -4.66 -14.33
N THR A 103 -11.74 -4.85 -13.02
CA THR A 103 -12.76 -5.63 -12.31
C THR A 103 -13.10 -4.97 -10.97
N THR A 104 -14.05 -5.53 -10.24
CA THR A 104 -14.40 -5.08 -8.87
C THR A 104 -13.40 -5.65 -7.86
N PRO A 105 -12.98 -4.90 -6.84
CA PRO A 105 -12.12 -5.42 -5.79
C PRO A 105 -12.62 -6.74 -5.16
N ASP A 106 -13.93 -6.88 -4.90
CA ASP A 106 -14.51 -8.09 -4.30
C ASP A 106 -14.42 -9.33 -5.19
N SER A 107 -14.36 -9.15 -6.51
CA SER A 107 -14.24 -10.29 -7.43
C SER A 107 -12.84 -10.89 -7.44
N VAL A 108 -11.82 -10.22 -6.87
CA VAL A 108 -10.42 -10.66 -6.93
C VAL A 108 -10.16 -11.78 -5.92
N ASN A 109 -9.66 -12.91 -6.41
CA ASN A 109 -9.38 -14.12 -5.62
C ASN A 109 -8.20 -14.92 -6.20
N GLU A 110 -7.90 -16.08 -5.61
CA GLU A 110 -6.76 -16.91 -6.01
C GLU A 110 -6.86 -17.54 -7.41
N SER A 111 -8.04 -17.55 -8.03
CA SER A 111 -8.19 -18.05 -9.41
C SER A 111 -7.87 -16.98 -10.45
N ASN A 112 -8.19 -15.71 -10.18
CA ASN A 112 -8.05 -14.62 -11.16
C ASN A 112 -6.90 -13.65 -10.87
N TRP A 113 -6.19 -13.78 -9.75
CA TRP A 113 -5.10 -12.85 -9.40
C TRP A 113 -4.04 -12.73 -10.50
N THR A 114 -3.76 -13.81 -11.24
CA THR A 114 -2.76 -13.81 -12.31
C THR A 114 -3.20 -12.89 -13.46
N GLU A 115 -4.49 -12.89 -13.80
CA GLU A 115 -5.05 -12.01 -14.82
C GLU A 115 -5.03 -10.56 -14.36
N VAL A 116 -5.50 -10.30 -13.14
CA VAL A 116 -5.46 -8.96 -12.52
C VAL A 116 -4.03 -8.41 -12.47
N TRP A 117 -3.07 -9.25 -12.09
CA TRP A 117 -1.65 -8.90 -12.06
C TRP A 117 -1.14 -8.56 -13.46
N LYS A 118 -1.48 -9.35 -14.48
CA LYS A 118 -1.12 -9.05 -15.87
C LYS A 118 -1.73 -7.71 -16.31
N THR A 119 -2.98 -7.41 -15.96
CA THR A 119 -3.59 -6.11 -16.28
C THR A 119 -2.83 -4.93 -15.68
N LEU A 120 -2.29 -5.07 -14.46
CA LEU A 120 -1.53 -4.01 -13.81
C LEU A 120 -0.09 -3.87 -14.33
N PHE A 121 0.56 -4.99 -14.63
CA PHE A 121 2.02 -5.03 -14.79
C PHE A 121 2.51 -5.49 -16.17
N SER A 122 1.66 -6.07 -17.02
CA SER A 122 2.08 -6.63 -18.33
C SER A 122 2.75 -5.60 -19.26
N HIS A 123 2.36 -4.33 -19.15
CA HIS A 123 2.87 -3.26 -20.01
C HIS A 123 4.26 -2.75 -19.60
N ASN A 124 4.72 -3.07 -18.37
CA ASN A 124 5.93 -2.51 -17.75
C ASN A 124 6.97 -3.57 -17.39
N LEU A 125 6.82 -4.80 -17.86
CA LEU A 125 7.88 -5.80 -17.81
C LEU A 125 8.89 -5.42 -18.89
N GLY A 126 9.77 -4.46 -18.58
CA GLY A 126 10.93 -4.18 -19.41
C GLY A 126 11.66 -5.50 -19.73
N LYS A 127 12.30 -5.57 -20.90
CA LYS A 127 13.12 -6.74 -21.23
C LYS A 127 14.12 -6.94 -20.08
N PRO A 128 14.34 -8.18 -19.60
CA PRO A 128 15.40 -8.46 -18.65
C PRO A 128 16.69 -7.87 -19.22
N SER A 129 17.22 -6.82 -18.59
CA SER A 129 18.50 -6.25 -18.95
C SER A 129 19.56 -6.99 -18.17
N GLU A 130 20.68 -7.30 -18.81
CA GLU A 130 21.84 -7.79 -18.08
C GLU A 130 22.21 -6.77 -16.99
N PRO A 131 22.46 -7.24 -15.76
CA PRO A 131 22.86 -6.35 -14.67
C PRO A 131 24.14 -5.63 -15.09
N LYS A 132 24.10 -4.29 -15.10
CA LYS A 132 25.22 -3.46 -15.54
C LYS A 132 26.44 -3.57 -14.62
N PHE A 133 26.23 -3.96 -13.37
CA PHE A 133 27.25 -3.96 -12.32
C PHE A 133 27.41 -5.35 -11.71
N ALA A 134 28.64 -5.68 -11.33
CA ALA A 134 28.97 -6.94 -10.65
C ALA A 134 28.71 -6.86 -9.14
N VAL A 135 28.50 -8.02 -8.51
CA VAL A 135 28.41 -8.11 -7.04
C VAL A 135 29.76 -7.71 -6.43
N GLY A 136 29.76 -6.70 -5.56
CA GLY A 136 30.97 -6.15 -4.93
C GLY A 136 31.55 -4.93 -5.63
N GLU A 137 30.98 -4.49 -6.76
CA GLU A 137 31.39 -3.27 -7.44
C GLU A 137 30.92 -2.03 -6.67
N SER A 138 31.85 -1.11 -6.39
CA SER A 138 31.53 0.16 -5.72
C SER A 138 30.77 1.08 -6.68
N VAL A 139 29.49 1.29 -6.40
CA VAL A 139 28.60 2.14 -7.18
C VAL A 139 28.21 3.39 -6.40
N ARG A 140 28.04 4.51 -7.12
CA ARG A 140 27.51 5.76 -6.59
C ARG A 140 25.99 5.78 -6.74
N ILE A 141 25.27 5.93 -5.63
CA ILE A 141 23.80 6.02 -5.63
C ILE A 141 23.40 7.49 -5.75
N SER A 142 22.48 7.82 -6.65
CA SER A 142 21.99 9.19 -6.78
C SER A 142 21.26 9.62 -5.51
N LYS A 143 21.57 10.83 -5.02
CA LYS A 143 20.89 11.43 -3.87
C LYS A 143 19.54 11.97 -4.30
N TYR A 144 18.53 11.78 -3.44
CA TYR A 144 17.22 12.41 -3.62
C TYR A 144 17.36 13.93 -3.46
N LYS A 145 16.90 14.69 -4.46
CA LYS A 145 16.88 16.16 -4.40
C LYS A 145 15.49 16.65 -4.03
N SER A 146 15.41 17.42 -2.96
CA SER A 146 14.24 18.28 -2.71
C SER A 146 14.17 19.42 -3.72
N VAL A 147 12.99 20.02 -3.88
CA VAL A 147 12.73 21.16 -4.80
C VAL A 147 13.68 22.34 -4.56
N PHE A 148 14.22 22.48 -3.35
CA PHE A 148 15.09 23.60 -2.94
C PHE A 148 16.58 23.23 -2.90
N THR A 149 16.97 22.04 -3.38
CA THR A 149 18.37 21.58 -3.30
C THR A 149 19.23 22.32 -4.32
N LYS A 150 20.38 22.85 -3.88
CA LYS A 150 21.25 23.68 -4.71
C LYS A 150 22.03 22.83 -5.72
N GLY A 151 22.22 23.36 -6.93
CA GLY A 151 22.81 22.62 -8.05
C GLY A 151 24.27 22.21 -7.89
N TYR A 152 25.01 22.87 -7.00
CA TYR A 152 26.44 22.62 -6.76
C TYR A 152 26.72 21.60 -5.65
N GLU A 153 25.69 21.10 -4.95
CA GLU A 153 25.86 20.05 -3.94
C GLU A 153 26.05 18.67 -4.60
N ALA A 154 26.77 17.79 -3.93
CA ALA A 154 27.06 16.45 -4.45
C ALA A 154 25.77 15.65 -4.68
N ASN A 155 25.63 15.12 -5.90
CA ASN A 155 24.41 14.44 -6.36
C ASN A 155 24.41 12.93 -6.09
N PHE A 156 25.43 12.41 -5.43
CA PHE A 156 25.60 10.99 -5.17
C PHE A 156 26.18 10.71 -3.79
N THR A 157 25.98 9.48 -3.29
CA THR A 157 26.64 8.95 -2.09
C THR A 157 28.14 8.80 -2.35
N GLU A 158 28.95 9.14 -1.35
CA GLU A 158 30.38 8.84 -1.35
C GLU A 158 30.62 7.36 -1.08
#